data_AF-A0AAU8CU80-F1
#
_entry.id   AF-A0AAU8CU80-F1
#
_cell.length_a   1.000
_cell.length_b   1.000
_cell.length_c   1.000
_cell.angle_alpha   90.00
_cell.angle_beta   90.00
_cell.angle_gamma   90.00
#
_symmetry.space_group_name_H-M   'P 1'
#
loop_
_entity.id
_entity.type
_entity.pdbx_description
1 polymer ?
#
loop_
_entity_poly.entity_id
_entity_poly.type
_entity_poly.pdbx_seq_one_letter_code
_entity_poly.pdbx_strand_id
1 'polypeptide(L)'
;MPEASAHRQFFGDAERNFRLTPELIVELERKAGAGIGGLSRRFFNGDFRHQELLEVVRLGLIGGGERPEIAASLVAAYAAPAPVMELYGLALPIIETVMFGSVQSIANDLPGEHREAAE
;
A
#
# COMPACT_ATOMS: atom_id res chain seq x y z
N MET A 1 -7.85 17.08 12.04
CA MET A 1 -6.85 15.99 12.05
C MET A 1 -6.15 16.01 10.70
N PRO A 2 -4.82 15.96 10.61
CA PRO A 2 -4.16 15.93 9.31
C PRO A 2 -4.65 14.69 8.55
N GLU A 3 -5.02 14.87 7.28
CA GLU A 3 -5.41 13.75 6.43
C GLU A 3 -4.25 12.75 6.38
N ALA A 4 -4.45 11.54 6.90
CA ALA A 4 -3.43 10.50 6.79
C ALA A 4 -3.21 10.19 5.30
N SER A 5 -1.94 10.22 4.89
CA SER A 5 -1.49 9.99 3.53
C SER A 5 -2.04 8.68 2.94
N ALA A 6 -2.49 8.74 1.68
CA ALA A 6 -2.84 7.56 0.90
C ALA A 6 -1.74 7.25 -0.12
N HIS A 7 -1.45 5.96 -0.30
CA HIS A 7 -0.61 5.47 -1.40
C HIS A 7 -1.50 5.21 -2.62
N ARG A 8 -1.06 5.62 -3.81
CA ARG A 8 -1.83 5.41 -5.05
C ARG A 8 -1.03 4.59 -6.02
N GLN A 9 -1.61 3.50 -6.51
CA GLN A 9 -1.01 2.69 -7.57
C GLN A 9 -2.06 1.91 -8.37
N PHE A 10 -1.67 1.48 -9.56
CA PHE A 10 -2.43 0.51 -10.34
C PHE A 10 -2.53 -0.84 -9.61
N PHE A 11 -3.75 -1.37 -9.53
CA PHE A 11 -4.03 -2.72 -9.03
C PHE A 11 -5.28 -3.30 -9.67
N GLY A 12 -5.15 -4.49 -10.24
CA GLY A 12 -6.21 -5.18 -10.98
C GLY A 12 -6.54 -4.47 -12.27
N ASP A 13 -7.55 -3.60 -12.22
CA ASP A 13 -8.19 -2.97 -13.37
C ASP A 13 -8.12 -1.43 -13.36
N ALA A 14 -7.62 -0.81 -12.30
CA ALA A 14 -7.59 0.64 -12.16
C ALA A 14 -6.49 1.14 -11.21
N GLU A 15 -6.25 2.45 -11.25
CA GLU A 15 -5.55 3.18 -10.18
C GLU A 15 -6.39 3.16 -8.91
N ARG A 16 -5.82 2.66 -7.82
CA ARG A 16 -6.49 2.52 -6.52
C ARG A 16 -5.75 3.32 -5.46
N ASN A 17 -6.52 3.85 -4.52
CA ASN A 17 -5.97 4.45 -3.30
C ASN A 17 -5.89 3.37 -2.22
N PHE A 18 -4.79 3.38 -1.47
CA PHE A 18 -4.54 2.50 -0.35
C PHE A 18 -4.23 3.36 0.88
N ARG A 19 -4.98 3.14 1.94
CA ARG A 19 -4.80 3.85 3.21
C ARG A 19 -5.20 2.96 4.36
N LEU A 20 -4.35 2.90 5.39
CA LEU A 20 -4.70 2.26 6.65
C LEU A 20 -5.03 3.36 7.67
N THR A 21 -6.32 3.53 7.97
CA THR A 21 -6.76 4.44 9.04
C THR A 21 -6.38 3.86 10.41
N PRO A 22 -6.38 4.67 11.49
CA PRO A 22 -6.11 4.16 12.83
C PRO A 22 -6.95 2.94 13.21
N GLU A 23 -8.23 2.91 12.83
CA GLU A 23 -9.15 1.80 13.10
C GLU A 23 -8.77 0.54 12.31
N LEU A 24 -8.34 0.70 11.06
CA LEU A 24 -7.92 -0.43 10.22
C LEU A 24 -6.53 -0.95 10.62
N ILE A 25 -5.67 -0.11 11.20
CA ILE A 25 -4.42 -0.57 11.82
C ILE A 25 -4.73 -1.52 12.98
N VAL A 26 -5.66 -1.18 13.86
CA VAL A 26 -6.07 -2.06 14.97
C VAL A 26 -6.61 -3.41 14.46
N GLU A 27 -7.44 -3.38 13.41
CA GLU A 27 -7.95 -4.62 12.80
C GLU A 27 -6.84 -5.44 12.14
N LEU A 28 -5.87 -4.79 11.50
CA LEU A 28 -4.69 -5.44 10.93
C LEU A 28 -3.84 -6.11 12.02
N GLU A 29 -3.58 -5.43 13.13
CA GLU A 29 -2.84 -5.98 14.28
C GLU A 29 -3.54 -7.22 14.85
N ARG A 30 -4.88 -7.17 14.98
CA ARG A 30 -5.69 -8.30 15.43
C ARG A 30 -5.57 -9.49 14.50
N LYS A 31 -5.61 -9.27 13.17
CA LYS A 31 -5.47 -10.32 12.15
C LYS A 31 -4.06 -10.89 12.06
N ALA A 32 -3.03 -10.04 12.22
CA ALA A 32 -1.63 -10.44 12.18
C ALA A 32 -1.16 -11.07 13.49
N GLY A 33 -1.86 -10.83 14.61
CA GLY A 33 -1.41 -11.24 15.94
C GLY A 33 -0.11 -10.54 16.36
N ALA A 34 0.12 -9.32 15.90
CA ALA A 34 1.29 -8.52 16.21
C ALA A 34 0.97 -7.03 16.10
N GLY A 35 1.61 -6.20 16.93
CA GLY A 35 1.53 -4.75 16.79
C GLY A 35 2.18 -4.24 15.49
N ILE A 36 1.83 -3.03 15.06
CA ILE A 36 2.22 -2.45 13.77
C ILE A 36 3.73 -2.36 13.59
N GLY A 37 4.49 -2.06 14.65
CA GLY A 37 5.95 -2.04 14.61
C GLY A 37 6.58 -3.44 14.46
N GLY A 38 5.92 -4.48 14.98
CA GLY A 38 6.35 -5.87 14.78
C GLY A 38 6.03 -6.37 13.37
N LEU A 39 4.87 -5.97 12.84
CA LEU A 39 4.47 -6.27 11.47
C LEU A 39 5.40 -5.57 10.46
N SER A 40 5.68 -4.28 10.62
CA SER A 40 6.55 -3.53 9.70
C SER A 40 7.98 -4.07 9.70
N ARG A 41 8.52 -4.47 10.86
CA ARG A 41 9.81 -5.17 10.93
C ARG A 41 9.83 -6.46 10.10
N ARG A 42 8.77 -7.27 10.17
CA ARG A 42 8.66 -8.48 9.34
C ARG A 42 8.63 -8.16 7.86
N PHE A 43 7.91 -7.10 7.46
CA PHE A 43 7.90 -6.65 6.07
C PHE A 43 9.30 -6.25 5.62
N PHE A 44 9.97 -5.35 6.33
CA PHE A 44 11.31 -4.87 5.96
C PHE A 44 12.38 -5.97 5.93
N ASN A 45 12.23 -7.02 6.75
CA ASN A 45 13.14 -8.16 6.75
C ASN A 45 12.76 -9.26 5.74
N GLY A 46 11.59 -9.19 5.13
CA GLY A 46 11.06 -10.27 4.28
C GLY A 46 10.46 -11.46 5.04
N ASP A 47 10.30 -11.36 6.37
CA ASP A 47 9.71 -12.40 7.25
C ASP A 47 8.17 -12.33 7.30
N PHE A 48 7.54 -11.75 6.29
CA PHE A 48 6.09 -11.58 6.23
C PHE A 48 5.37 -12.91 6.06
N ARG A 49 4.14 -12.99 6.56
CA ARG A 49 3.22 -14.08 6.21
C ARG A 49 2.42 -13.70 4.97
N HIS A 50 2.15 -14.65 4.08
CA HIS A 50 1.35 -14.39 2.88
C HIS A 50 -0.02 -13.76 3.20
N GLN A 51 -0.68 -14.24 4.27
CA GLN A 51 -1.95 -13.67 4.73
C GLN A 51 -1.82 -12.22 5.21
N GLU A 52 -0.67 -11.82 5.78
CA GLU A 52 -0.43 -10.43 6.17
C GLU A 52 -0.38 -9.53 4.93
N LEU A 53 0.22 -9.99 3.84
CA LEU A 53 0.23 -9.24 2.58
C LEU A 53 -1.21 -9.03 2.05
N LEU A 54 -2.01 -10.10 2.02
CA LEU A 54 -3.40 -10.02 1.53
C LEU A 54 -4.25 -9.07 2.39
N GLU A 55 -4.10 -9.12 3.71
CA GLU A 55 -4.86 -8.25 4.61
C GLU A 55 -4.40 -6.80 4.55
N VAL A 56 -3.10 -6.52 4.38
CA VAL A 56 -2.59 -5.16 4.16
C VAL A 56 -3.21 -4.55 2.91
N VAL A 57 -3.25 -5.29 1.79
CA VAL A 57 -3.85 -4.81 0.55
C VAL A 57 -5.37 -4.61 0.73
N ARG A 58 -6.07 -5.59 1.29
CA ARG A 58 -7.53 -5.53 1.49
C ARG A 58 -7.93 -4.35 2.36
N LEU A 59 -7.30 -4.20 3.52
CA LEU A 59 -7.59 -3.12 4.46
C LEU A 59 -7.12 -1.77 3.90
N GLY A 60 -6.01 -1.75 3.15
CA GLY A 60 -5.55 -0.56 2.42
C GLY A 60 -6.60 -0.06 1.44
N LEU A 61 -7.19 -0.93 0.62
CA LEU A 61 -8.28 -0.56 -0.30
C LEU A 61 -9.49 0.02 0.44
N ILE A 62 -9.89 -0.62 1.55
CA ILE A 62 -11.03 -0.17 2.35
C ILE A 62 -10.81 1.24 2.90
N GLY A 63 -9.66 1.51 3.50
CA GLY A 63 -9.36 2.85 4.00
C GLY A 63 -9.08 3.86 2.88
N GLY A 64 -8.79 3.40 1.66
CA GLY A 64 -8.71 4.20 0.44
C GLY A 64 -10.07 4.54 -0.18
N GLY A 65 -11.18 4.04 0.39
CA GLY A 65 -12.54 4.34 -0.03
C GLY A 65 -13.24 3.21 -0.82
N GLU A 66 -12.58 2.07 -1.03
CA GLU A 66 -13.22 0.92 -1.67
C GLU A 66 -14.20 0.23 -0.71
N ARG A 67 -15.29 -0.34 -1.24
CA ARG A 67 -16.23 -1.09 -0.41
C ARG A 67 -15.61 -2.40 0.08
N PRO A 68 -15.86 -2.85 1.32
CA PRO A 68 -15.27 -4.07 1.87
C PRO A 68 -15.45 -5.33 1.01
N GLU A 69 -16.62 -5.49 0.41
CA GLU A 69 -16.93 -6.65 -0.43
C GLU A 69 -16.14 -6.61 -1.74
N ILE A 70 -16.00 -5.41 -2.33
CA ILE A 70 -15.23 -5.20 -3.56
C ILE A 70 -13.74 -5.38 -3.28
N ALA A 71 -13.22 -4.82 -2.18
CA ALA A 71 -11.84 -5.02 -1.77
C ALA A 71 -11.51 -6.52 -1.57
N ALA A 72 -12.42 -7.29 -0.97
CA ALA A 72 -12.27 -8.73 -0.84
C ALA A 72 -12.26 -9.45 -2.20
N SER A 73 -13.16 -9.09 -3.12
CA SER A 73 -13.19 -9.65 -4.47
C SER A 73 -11.92 -9.32 -5.27
N LEU A 74 -11.43 -8.07 -5.21
CA LEU A 74 -10.20 -7.64 -5.89
C LEU A 74 -8.98 -8.41 -5.36
N VAL A 75 -8.86 -8.56 -4.03
CA VAL A 75 -7.77 -9.33 -3.42
C VAL A 75 -7.85 -10.80 -3.82
N ALA A 76 -9.04 -11.41 -3.81
CA ALA A 76 -9.21 -12.80 -4.23
C ALA A 76 -8.89 -13.01 -5.72
N ALA A 77 -9.25 -12.07 -6.58
CA ALA A 77 -9.08 -12.18 -8.02
C ALA A 77 -7.64 -11.86 -8.49
N TYR A 78 -7.00 -10.86 -7.88
CA TYR A 78 -5.72 -10.32 -8.37
C TYR A 78 -4.54 -10.53 -7.42
N ALA A 79 -4.73 -10.43 -6.10
CA ALA A 79 -3.63 -10.53 -5.14
C ALA A 79 -3.33 -11.98 -4.72
N ALA A 80 -4.36 -12.77 -4.42
CA ALA A 80 -4.21 -14.17 -3.99
C ALA A 80 -3.53 -15.09 -5.02
N PRO A 81 -3.79 -14.97 -6.34
CA PRO A 81 -3.10 -15.79 -7.34
C PRO A 81 -1.75 -15.20 -7.80
N ALA A 82 -1.39 -13.98 -7.40
CA ALA A 82 -0.17 -13.33 -7.83
C ALA A 82 1.09 -13.99 -7.24
N PRO A 83 2.25 -13.89 -7.92
CA PRO A 83 3.54 -14.21 -7.32
C PRO A 83 3.76 -13.47 -6.00
N VAL A 84 4.28 -14.15 -4.98
CA VAL A 84 4.41 -13.60 -3.62
C VAL A 84 5.19 -12.29 -3.58
N MET A 85 6.25 -12.16 -4.37
CA MET A 85 7.06 -10.94 -4.40
C MET A 85 6.39 -9.78 -5.13
N GLU A 86 5.48 -10.05 -6.07
CA GLU A 86 4.66 -9.03 -6.72
C GLU A 86 3.64 -8.48 -5.70
N LEU A 87 2.99 -9.37 -4.96
CA LEU A 87 2.09 -8.99 -3.87
C LEU A 87 2.83 -8.23 -2.75
N TYR A 88 4.05 -8.63 -2.42
CA TYR A 88 4.89 -7.90 -1.48
C TYR A 88 5.20 -6.48 -1.98
N GLY A 89 5.51 -6.30 -3.27
CA GLY A 89 5.73 -4.99 -3.89
C GLY A 89 4.50 -4.08 -3.83
N LEU A 90 3.29 -4.65 -3.84
CA LEU A 90 2.03 -3.91 -3.63
C LEU A 90 1.81 -3.56 -2.14
N ALA A 91 2.14 -4.46 -1.22
CA ALA A 91 1.84 -4.30 0.20
C ALA A 91 2.87 -3.44 0.96
N LEU A 92 4.15 -3.48 0.57
CA LEU A 92 5.22 -2.75 1.27
C LEU A 92 5.02 -1.22 1.27
N PRO A 93 4.69 -0.56 0.15
CA PRO A 93 4.48 0.90 0.14
C PRO A 93 3.31 1.34 1.04
N ILE A 94 2.31 0.48 1.24
CA ILE A 94 1.19 0.74 2.14
C ILE A 94 1.68 0.76 3.60
N ILE A 95 2.53 -0.20 3.99
CA ILE A 95 3.16 -0.22 5.32
C ILE A 95 4.11 0.96 5.49
N GLU A 96 4.93 1.29 4.49
CA GLU A 96 5.83 2.46 4.53
C GLU A 96 5.05 3.76 4.74
N THR A 97 3.92 3.93 4.05
CA THR A 97 3.05 5.11 4.20
C THR A 97 2.51 5.23 5.62
N VAL A 98 2.17 4.11 6.28
CA VAL A 98 1.75 4.12 7.69
C VAL A 98 2.89 4.53 8.62
N MET A 99 4.09 4.01 8.38
CA MET A 99 5.23 4.22 9.27
C MET A 99 5.86 5.60 9.12
N PHE A 100 5.88 6.15 7.91
CA PHE A 100 6.67 7.32 7.56
C PHE A 100 5.86 8.47 6.94
N GLY A 101 4.57 8.24 6.64
CA GLY A 101 3.75 9.15 5.83
C GLY A 101 4.02 8.98 4.33
N SER A 102 3.27 9.69 3.49
CA SER A 102 3.57 9.73 2.05
C SER A 102 4.85 10.53 1.79
N VAL A 103 5.83 9.89 1.15
CA VAL A 103 6.87 10.63 0.44
C VAL A 103 6.21 11.19 -0.83
N GLN A 104 5.98 12.50 -0.89
CA GLN A 104 5.78 13.14 -2.18
C GLN A 104 7.05 12.91 -2.99
N SER A 105 6.94 12.17 -4.10
CA SER A 105 8.06 11.97 -5.01
C SER A 105 8.58 13.33 -5.47
N ILE A 106 9.83 13.63 -5.13
CA ILE A 106 10.60 14.75 -5.69
C ILE A 106 10.85 14.60 -7.20
N ALA A 107 10.47 13.47 -7.81
CA ALA A 107 10.68 13.22 -9.24
C ALA A 107 9.77 14.05 -10.17
N ASN A 108 8.68 14.65 -9.66
CA ASN A 108 7.81 15.52 -10.47
C ASN A 108 8.28 16.99 -10.54
N ASP A 109 9.28 17.38 -9.75
CA ASP A 109 9.78 18.76 -9.66
C ASP A 109 11.13 18.97 -10.36
N LEU A 110 11.62 18.00 -11.15
CA LEU A 110 12.76 18.26 -12.03
C LEU A 110 12.30 19.19 -13.16
N PRO A 111 12.82 20.43 -13.24
CA PRO A 111 12.55 21.30 -14.38
C PRO A 111 13.05 20.58 -15.63
N GLY A 112 12.16 20.40 -16.62
CA GLY A 112 12.53 19.80 -17.90
C GLY A 112 13.75 20.51 -18.46
N GLU A 113 14.79 19.74 -18.81
CA GLU A 113 15.95 20.25 -19.52
C GLU A 113 15.47 20.98 -20.77
N HIS A 114 15.58 22.32 -20.77
CA HIS A 114 15.44 23.11 -21.97
C HIS A 114 16.56 22.71 -22.93
N ARG A 115 16.27 21.76 -23.83
CA ARG A 115 17.06 21.57 -25.05
C ARG A 115 16.72 22.72 -25.97
N GLU A 116 17.40 23.84 -25.75
CA GLU A 116 17.47 24.93 -26.72
C GLU A 116 18.31 24.43 -27.90
N ALA A 117 17.63 24.03 -28.96
CA ALA A 117 18.22 23.91 -30.27
C ALA A 117 18.51 25.34 -30.75
N ALA A 118 19.78 25.71 -30.80
CA ALA A 118 20.22 26.90 -31.52
C ALA A 118 20.76 26.46 -32.89
N GLU A 119 20.00 26.81 -33.91
CA GLU A 119 20.42 26.94 -35.31
C GLU A 119 21.52 28.01 -35.47
#